data_AF-A0A3E2GZV7-F1
#
_entry.id   AF-A0A3E2GZV7-F1
#
_cell.length_a   1.000
_cell.length_b   1.000
_cell.length_c   1.000
_cell.angle_alpha   90.00
_cell.angle_beta   90.00
_cell.angle_gamma   90.00
#
_symmetry.space_group_name_H-M   'P 1'
#
loop_
_entity.id
_entity.type
_entity.pdbx_description
1 polymer ?
#
loop_
_entity_poly.entity_id
_entity_poly.type
_entity_poly.pdbx_seq_one_letter_code
_entity_poly.pdbx_strand_id
1 'polypeptide(L)'
;MGVYKNETPTVPVFLYHASQDEIVPYANASTWCTNGASVKFTTFASGGHITTEVIALLDSLEFAKMAFASMITNSCSRNTKLGSSLDPLALGLELEPVLSRLAQILLTAGEEDINILNDIQTLGKTVQSNLIS
;
A
#
# COMPACT_ATOMS: atom_id res chain seq x y z
N MET A 1 -7.58 5.24 -14.22
CA MET A 1 -6.39 4.88 -15.03
C MET A 1 -6.81 4.10 -16.27
N GLY A 2 -6.08 4.23 -17.39
CA GLY A 2 -6.36 3.51 -18.64
C GLY A 2 -7.30 4.21 -19.60
N VAL A 3 -7.10 5.52 -19.84
CA VAL A 3 -7.95 6.30 -20.75
C VAL A 3 -7.83 5.75 -22.17
N TYR A 4 -6.60 5.39 -22.57
CA TYR A 4 -6.34 4.72 -23.85
C TYR A 4 -6.02 3.24 -23.65
N LYS A 5 -6.45 2.41 -24.60
CA LYS A 5 -6.26 0.95 -24.51
C LYS A 5 -4.79 0.54 -24.49
N ASN A 6 -3.92 1.27 -25.17
CA ASN A 6 -2.47 1.03 -25.18
C ASN A 6 -1.76 1.42 -23.87
N GLU A 7 -2.45 2.09 -22.94
CA GLU A 7 -1.97 2.34 -21.57
C GLU A 7 -2.38 1.23 -20.59
N THR A 8 -3.03 0.17 -21.09
CA THR A 8 -3.55 -0.92 -20.27
C THR A 8 -2.46 -1.98 -20.06
N PRO A 9 -2.15 -2.35 -18.81
CA PRO A 9 -1.12 -3.34 -18.53
C PRO A 9 -1.51 -4.70 -19.10
N THR A 10 -0.51 -5.38 -19.69
CA THR A 10 -0.65 -6.75 -20.24
C THR A 10 -0.23 -7.83 -19.26
N VAL A 11 0.18 -7.45 -18.05
CA VAL A 11 0.57 -8.34 -16.94
C VAL A 11 -0.38 -8.13 -15.76
N PRO A 12 -0.48 -9.09 -14.83
CA PRO A 12 -1.25 -8.89 -13.61
C PRO A 12 -0.71 -7.72 -12.78
N VAL A 13 -1.62 -6.88 -12.27
CA VAL A 13 -1.28 -5.72 -11.44
C VAL A 13 -2.01 -5.80 -10.11
N PHE A 14 -1.27 -5.58 -9.03
CA PHE A 14 -1.85 -5.19 -7.75
C PHE A 14 -1.83 -3.69 -7.65
N LEU A 15 -2.97 -3.11 -7.34
CA LEU A 15 -3.12 -1.68 -7.17
C LEU A 15 -3.88 -1.43 -5.88
N TYR A 16 -3.41 -0.47 -5.10
CA TYR A 16 -4.09 -0.07 -3.88
C TYR A 16 -4.17 1.45 -3.81
N HIS A 17 -5.12 1.95 -3.01
CA HIS A 17 -5.25 3.38 -2.76
C HIS A 17 -6.06 3.64 -1.50
N ALA A 18 -5.71 4.68 -0.75
CA ALA A 18 -6.53 5.17 0.36
C ALA A 18 -7.72 5.96 -0.20
N SER A 19 -8.92 5.78 0.37
CA SER A 19 -10.08 6.60 -0.02
C SER A 19 -10.00 8.04 0.48
N GLN A 20 -9.20 8.28 1.53
CA GLN A 20 -8.97 9.61 2.12
C GLN A 20 -7.57 10.15 1.80
N ASP A 21 -6.88 9.59 0.79
CA ASP A 21 -5.55 10.05 0.39
C ASP A 21 -5.56 11.56 0.13
N GLU A 22 -4.76 12.26 0.91
CA GLU A 22 -4.71 13.71 1.01
C GLU A 22 -3.77 14.36 -0.02
N ILE A 23 -3.01 13.55 -0.76
CA ILE A 23 -2.03 14.00 -1.76
C ILE A 23 -2.47 13.63 -3.18
N VAL A 24 -2.83 12.37 -3.39
CA VAL A 24 -3.25 11.84 -4.69
C VAL A 24 -4.75 11.58 -4.65
N PRO A 25 -5.58 12.24 -5.49
CA PRO A 25 -7.01 11.99 -5.49
C PRO A 25 -7.33 10.52 -5.81
N TYR A 26 -8.14 9.90 -4.95
CA TYR A 26 -8.55 8.51 -5.11
C TYR A 26 -9.18 8.24 -6.48
N ALA A 27 -8.62 7.28 -7.21
CA ALA A 27 -9.16 6.80 -8.47
C ALA A 27 -9.03 5.27 -8.56
N ASN A 28 -10.07 4.61 -9.05
CA ASN A 28 -10.07 3.16 -9.22
C ASN A 28 -9.53 2.72 -10.61
N ALA A 29 -9.25 1.42 -10.75
CA ALA A 29 -8.76 0.80 -12.00
C ALA A 29 -9.87 0.37 -12.98
N SER A 30 -11.08 0.93 -12.90
CA SER A 30 -12.23 0.42 -13.67
C SER A 30 -11.97 0.39 -15.19
N THR A 31 -11.33 1.42 -15.75
CA THR A 31 -11.07 1.48 -17.19
C THR A 31 -10.02 0.46 -17.65
N TRP A 32 -8.96 0.22 -16.87
CA TRP A 32 -8.02 -0.88 -17.16
C TRP A 32 -8.70 -2.24 -17.20
N CYS A 33 -9.61 -2.51 -16.26
CA CYS A 33 -10.38 -3.75 -16.27
C CYS A 33 -11.25 -3.90 -17.51
N THR A 34 -11.96 -2.84 -17.92
CA THR A 34 -12.74 -2.85 -19.17
C THR A 34 -11.87 -3.09 -20.40
N ASN A 35 -10.62 -2.64 -20.38
CA ASN A 35 -9.65 -2.83 -21.47
C ASN A 35 -8.98 -4.21 -21.47
N GLY A 36 -9.31 -5.09 -20.52
CA GLY A 36 -8.82 -6.47 -20.46
C GLY A 36 -7.61 -6.73 -19.56
N ALA A 37 -7.24 -5.77 -18.69
CA ALA A 37 -6.21 -6.01 -17.69
C ALA A 37 -6.66 -7.05 -16.64
N SER A 38 -5.68 -7.67 -15.99
CA SER A 38 -5.89 -8.44 -14.76
C SER A 38 -5.45 -7.58 -13.57
N VAL A 39 -6.39 -7.07 -12.79
CA VAL A 39 -6.11 -6.15 -11.67
C VAL A 39 -6.75 -6.64 -10.39
N LYS A 40 -5.96 -6.79 -9.33
CA LYS A 40 -6.47 -6.83 -7.95
C LYS A 40 -6.40 -5.42 -7.39
N PHE A 41 -7.54 -4.79 -7.16
CA PHE A 41 -7.62 -3.44 -6.61
C PHE A 41 -8.09 -3.44 -5.16
N THR A 42 -7.29 -2.87 -4.26
CA THR A 42 -7.63 -2.75 -2.83
C THR A 42 -7.82 -1.29 -2.43
N THR A 43 -9.02 -0.94 -1.99
CA THR A 43 -9.29 0.34 -1.33
C THR A 43 -8.97 0.23 0.15
N PHE A 44 -8.17 1.13 0.69
CA PHE A 44 -8.01 1.31 2.13
C PHE A 44 -8.96 2.41 2.59
N ALA A 45 -9.93 2.06 3.42
CA ALA A 45 -11.01 2.95 3.85
C ALA A 45 -10.66 3.78 5.10
N SER A 46 -9.51 3.51 5.71
CA SER A 46 -8.96 4.19 6.88
C SER A 46 -7.44 4.28 6.70
N GLY A 47 -7.01 5.38 6.09
CA GLY A 47 -5.59 5.65 5.82
C GLY A 47 -5.39 6.92 5.00
N GLY A 48 -4.23 7.54 5.19
CA GLY A 48 -3.70 8.62 4.37
C GLY A 48 -2.73 8.07 3.33
N HIS A 49 -2.03 8.95 2.63
CA HIS A 49 -1.06 8.60 1.61
C HIS A 49 0.07 7.69 2.13
N ILE A 50 0.75 8.10 3.20
CA ILE A 50 1.93 7.45 3.78
C ILE A 50 1.54 6.20 4.57
N THR A 51 0.54 6.30 5.45
CA THR A 51 0.06 5.15 6.22
C THR A 51 -0.39 4.01 5.30
N THR A 52 -1.10 4.33 4.22
CA THR A 52 -1.55 3.32 3.24
C THR A 52 -0.38 2.64 2.54
N GLU A 53 0.68 3.37 2.16
CA GLU A 53 1.88 2.78 1.57
C GLU A 53 2.48 1.70 2.48
N VAL A 54 2.63 2.01 3.78
CA VAL A 54 3.21 1.09 4.76
C VAL A 54 2.35 -0.15 4.95
N ILE A 55 1.02 0.01 5.08
CA ILE A 55 0.10 -1.10 5.31
C ILE A 55 0.01 -2.00 4.06
N ALA A 56 -0.03 -1.40 2.88
CA ALA A 56 -0.18 -2.12 1.61
C ALA A 56 1.09 -2.86 1.18
N LEU A 57 2.24 -2.56 1.79
CA LEU A 57 3.51 -3.24 1.50
C LEU A 57 3.40 -4.76 1.65
N LEU A 58 2.72 -5.24 2.70
CA LEU A 58 2.57 -6.68 2.93
C LEU A 58 1.74 -7.37 1.84
N ASP A 59 0.63 -6.77 1.45
CA ASP A 59 -0.19 -7.29 0.34
C ASP A 59 0.57 -7.25 -0.99
N SER A 60 1.40 -6.21 -1.19
CA SER A 60 2.22 -6.04 -2.38
C SER A 60 3.28 -7.12 -2.50
N LEU A 61 3.96 -7.44 -1.39
CA LEU A 61 4.94 -8.53 -1.33
C LEU A 61 4.27 -9.90 -1.56
N GLU A 62 3.11 -10.15 -0.96
CA GLU A 62 2.37 -11.39 -1.19
C GLU A 62 1.94 -11.52 -2.65
N PHE A 63 1.43 -10.44 -3.25
CA PHE A 63 1.07 -10.43 -4.66
C PHE A 63 2.30 -10.69 -5.55
N ALA A 64 3.44 -10.07 -5.27
CA ALA A 64 4.67 -10.32 -6.00
C ALA A 64 5.12 -11.78 -5.89
N LYS A 65 5.06 -12.37 -4.68
CA LYS A 65 5.34 -13.81 -4.46
C LYS A 65 4.44 -14.70 -5.30
N MET A 66 3.13 -14.43 -5.32
CA MET A 66 2.17 -15.15 -6.14
C MET A 66 2.43 -14.96 -7.65
N ALA A 67 2.82 -13.75 -8.08
CA ALA A 67 3.17 -13.45 -9.46
C ALA A 67 4.39 -14.26 -9.92
N PHE A 68 5.46 -14.27 -9.12
CA PHE A 68 6.67 -15.07 -9.41
C PHE A 68 6.36 -16.57 -9.45
N ALA A 69 5.44 -17.04 -8.62
CA ALA A 69 4.98 -18.43 -8.62
C ALA A 69 3.97 -18.74 -9.75
N SER A 70 3.62 -17.77 -10.61
CA SER A 70 2.59 -17.92 -11.66
C SER A 70 1.22 -18.35 -11.12
N MET A 71 0.89 -17.95 -9.90
CA MET A 71 -0.34 -18.32 -9.19
C MET A 71 -1.47 -17.30 -9.33
N ILE A 72 -1.24 -16.21 -10.06
CA ILE A 72 -2.27 -15.17 -10.24
C ILE A 72 -3.20 -15.56 -11.37
N THR A 73 -4.47 -15.75 -11.04
CA THR A 73 -5.51 -15.97 -12.04
C THR A 73 -5.85 -14.66 -12.75
N ASN A 74 -5.98 -14.71 -14.08
CA ASN A 74 -6.35 -13.55 -14.89
C ASN A 74 -7.81 -13.13 -14.63
N SER A 75 -8.01 -12.15 -13.75
CA SER A 75 -9.31 -11.53 -13.52
C SER A 75 -9.16 -10.16 -12.87
N CYS A 76 -10.18 -9.32 -13.02
CA CYS A 76 -10.30 -8.11 -12.23
C CYS A 76 -11.09 -8.38 -10.95
N SER A 77 -10.53 -7.98 -9.81
CA SER A 77 -11.16 -8.07 -8.50
C SER A 77 -10.99 -6.77 -7.73
N ARG A 78 -11.95 -6.48 -6.86
CA ARG A 78 -11.93 -5.30 -5.98
C ARG A 78 -12.31 -5.69 -4.56
N ASN A 79 -11.63 -5.10 -3.59
CA ASN A 79 -11.98 -5.24 -2.17
C ASN A 79 -11.71 -3.93 -1.42
N THR A 80 -12.34 -3.79 -0.27
CA THR A 80 -12.08 -2.69 0.68
C THR A 80 -11.51 -3.27 1.97
N LYS A 81 -10.46 -2.66 2.50
CA LYS A 81 -9.89 -2.95 3.82
C LYS A 81 -10.16 -1.78 4.76
N LEU A 82 -10.64 -2.09 5.96
CA LEU A 82 -10.95 -1.13 7.03
C LEU A 82 -9.85 -1.05 8.10
N GLY A 83 -8.84 -1.91 8.02
CA GLY A 83 -7.79 -2.01 9.02
C GLY A 83 -6.55 -1.24 8.61
N SER A 84 -5.98 -0.53 9.57
CA SER A 84 -4.71 0.21 9.46
C SER A 84 -3.53 -0.50 10.15
N SER A 85 -3.70 -1.77 10.51
CA SER A 85 -2.73 -2.54 11.31
C SER A 85 -1.83 -3.41 10.45
N LEU A 86 -0.56 -3.50 10.82
CA LEU A 86 0.39 -4.48 10.28
C LEU A 86 0.23 -5.81 11.01
N ASP A 87 0.21 -6.91 10.25
CA ASP A 87 0.35 -8.24 10.84
C ASP A 87 1.84 -8.49 11.14
N PRO A 88 2.23 -8.61 12.42
CA PRO A 88 3.63 -8.75 12.80
C PRO A 88 4.27 -10.06 12.31
N LEU A 89 3.48 -11.06 11.93
CA LEU A 89 4.00 -12.33 11.43
C LEU A 89 4.15 -12.35 9.89
N ALA A 90 3.61 -11.37 9.17
CA ALA A 90 3.56 -11.38 7.71
C ALA A 90 4.92 -11.23 7.01
N LEU A 91 5.91 -10.61 7.67
CA LEU A 91 7.27 -10.49 7.14
C LEU A 91 8.18 -11.68 7.53
N GLY A 92 7.69 -12.58 8.39
CA GLY A 92 8.50 -13.62 9.00
C GLY A 92 9.39 -13.08 10.14
N LEU A 93 9.74 -13.97 11.08
CA LEU A 93 10.45 -13.62 12.31
C LEU A 93 11.85 -13.02 12.07
N GLU A 94 12.48 -13.37 10.95
CA GLU A 94 13.81 -12.87 10.54
C GLU A 94 13.82 -11.36 10.22
N LEU A 95 12.66 -10.75 9.95
CA LEU A 95 12.51 -9.36 9.55
C LEU A 95 11.93 -8.47 10.66
N GLU A 96 12.03 -8.89 11.92
CA GLU A 96 11.60 -8.11 13.08
C GLU A 96 12.12 -6.65 13.09
N PRO A 97 13.39 -6.36 12.73
CA PRO A 97 13.87 -4.99 12.67
C PRO A 97 13.13 -4.13 11.63
N VAL A 98 12.77 -4.73 10.48
CA VAL A 98 12.03 -4.05 9.42
C VAL A 98 10.61 -3.76 9.89
N LEU A 99 9.95 -4.75 10.48
CA LEU A 99 8.60 -4.57 11.04
C LEU A 99 8.57 -3.46 12.09
N SER A 100 9.57 -3.42 12.98
CA SER A 100 9.68 -2.39 14.01
C SER A 100 9.80 -0.99 13.43
N ARG A 101 10.52 -0.85 12.30
CA ARG A 101 10.63 0.43 11.58
C ARG A 101 9.32 0.81 10.89
N LEU A 102 8.63 -0.14 10.27
CA LEU A 102 7.33 0.12 9.64
C LEU A 102 6.28 0.54 10.69
N ALA A 103 6.26 -0.12 11.84
CA ALA A 103 5.41 0.26 12.96
C ALA A 103 5.75 1.67 13.49
N GLN A 104 7.04 2.01 13.59
CA GLN A 104 7.46 3.37 13.96
C GLN A 104 6.99 4.42 12.96
N ILE A 105 7.01 4.12 11.65
CA ILE A 105 6.48 5.02 10.62
C ILE A 105 4.98 5.26 10.84
N LEU A 106 4.19 4.20 11.05
CA LEU A 106 2.75 4.32 11.32
C LEU A 106 2.46 5.15 12.58
N LEU A 107 3.18 4.90 13.67
CA LEU A 107 3.04 5.69 14.91
C LEU A 107 3.42 7.16 14.70
N THR A 108 4.45 7.42 13.90
CA THR A 108 4.93 8.78 13.60
C THR A 108 3.92 9.51 12.72
N ALA A 109 3.37 8.84 11.71
CA ALA A 109 2.36 9.40 10.80
C ALA A 109 1.02 9.68 11.51
N GLY A 110 0.64 8.83 12.47
CA GLY A 110 -0.68 8.88 13.10
C GLY A 110 -1.76 8.27 12.21
N GLU A 111 -3.00 8.20 12.71
CA GLU A 111 -4.13 7.75 11.89
C GLU A 111 -4.36 8.73 10.73
N GLU A 112 -4.54 8.20 9.52
CA GLU A 112 -4.80 9.01 8.32
C GLU A 112 -3.77 10.14 8.11
N ASP A 113 -2.50 9.89 8.47
CA ASP A 113 -1.37 10.81 8.37
C ASP A 113 -1.54 12.13 9.15
N ILE A 114 -2.44 12.17 10.14
CA ILE A 114 -2.81 13.38 10.87
C ILE A 114 -1.60 14.12 11.49
N ASN A 115 -0.57 13.40 11.94
CA ASN A 115 0.61 14.06 12.51
C ASN A 115 1.49 14.70 11.43
N ILE A 116 1.54 14.12 10.24
CA ILE A 116 2.26 14.69 9.08
C ILE A 116 1.51 15.92 8.57
N LEU A 117 0.18 15.83 8.48
CA LEU A 117 -0.68 16.95 8.10
C LEU A 117 -0.54 18.15 9.06
N ASN A 118 -0.40 17.88 10.36
CA ASN A 118 -0.19 18.91 11.37
C ASN A 118 1.23 19.49 11.37
N ASP A 119 2.25 18.68 11.08
CA ASP A 119 3.66 19.08 11.04
C ASP A 119 4.44 18.23 10.04
N ILE A 120 4.75 18.81 8.87
CA ILE A 120 5.51 18.11 7.82
C ILE A 120 6.92 17.70 8.26
N GLN A 121 7.50 18.35 9.29
CA GLN A 121 8.80 17.95 9.84
C GLN A 121 8.75 16.56 10.50
N THR A 122 7.55 16.05 10.78
CA THR A 122 7.32 14.69 11.27
C THR A 122 7.92 13.62 10.35
N LEU A 123 7.97 13.84 9.03
CA LEU A 123 8.64 12.93 8.08
C LEU A 123 10.16 12.83 8.32
N GLY A 124 10.78 13.85 8.93
CA GLY A 124 12.20 13.82 9.30
C GLY A 124 12.49 13.06 10.60
N LYS A 125 11.47 12.83 11.44
CA LYS A 125 11.62 12.17 12.75
C LYS A 125 11.78 10.65 12.61
N THR A 126 11.26 10.07 11.53
CA THR A 126 11.35 8.64 11.19
C THR A 126 12.77 8.16 10.85
N VAL A 127 13.71 9.08 10.56
CA VAL A 127 15.10 8.76 10.16
C VAL A 127 16.11 8.89 11.30
N GLN A 128 15.74 9.41 12.48
CA GLN A 128 16.64 9.43 13.63
C GLN A 128 16.74 8.03 14.26
N SER A 129 17.60 7.22 13.65
CA SER A 129 18.23 6.10 14.31
C SER A 129 18.95 6.62 15.55
N ASN A 130 18.48 6.22 16.74
CA ASN A 130 19.38 5.99 17.85
C ASN A 130 20.40 4.94 17.38
N LEU A 131 21.48 5.40 16.75
CA LEU A 131 22.74 4.68 16.70
C LEU A 131 23.15 4.52 18.16
N ILE A 132 22.97 3.31 18.66
CA ILE A 132 23.41 2.89 19.97
C ILE A 132 24.94 3.10 19.98
N SER A 133 25.37 3.97 20.89
CA SER A 133 26.76 4.11 21.36
C SER A 133 27.22 2.84 22.08
#